data_AF-A0ABD0RIU1-F1
#
_entry.id   AF-A0ABD0RIU1-F1
#
_cell.length_a   1.000
_cell.length_b   1.000
_cell.length_c   1.000
_cell.angle_alpha   90.00
_cell.angle_beta   90.00
_cell.angle_gamma   90.00
#
_symmetry.space_group_name_H-M   'P 1'
#
loop_
_entity.id
_entity.type
_entity.pdbx_description
1 polymer ?
#
loop_
_entity_poly.entity_id
_entity_poly.type
_entity_poly.pdbx_seq_one_letter_code
_entity_poly.pdbx_strand_id
1 'polypeptide(L)' 'ELGLSITDAQVSEMESHLEDIDFVMAAEEERKLRHDVMAHVHTFAHYCPTAAPIIHWGATSCYVGDNT' A
#
# COMPACT_ATOMS: atom_id res chain seq x y z
N GLU A 1 -4.38 14.73 -12.74
CA GLU A 1 -5.05 13.42 -12.69
C GLU A 1 -5.27 12.87 -14.09
N LEU A 2 -5.22 11.54 -14.27
CA LEU A 2 -5.23 10.87 -15.59
C LEU A 2 -6.57 10.14 -15.90
N GLY A 3 -7.64 10.43 -15.15
CA GLY A 3 -8.98 9.89 -15.42
C GLY A 3 -9.26 8.48 -14.87
N LEU A 4 -8.42 8.00 -13.94
CA LEU A 4 -8.69 6.76 -13.21
C LEU A 4 -9.79 6.96 -12.18
N SER A 5 -10.56 5.91 -11.91
CA SER A 5 -11.62 5.90 -10.90
C SER A 5 -11.03 5.77 -9.48
N ILE A 6 -10.33 6.81 -9.05
CA ILE A 6 -9.77 6.99 -7.71
C ILE A 6 -10.52 8.14 -7.06
N THR A 7 -11.03 7.94 -5.85
CA THR A 7 -11.78 8.97 -5.12
C THR A 7 -10.87 9.72 -4.13
N ASP A 8 -11.17 11.00 -3.91
CA ASP A 8 -10.43 11.82 -2.92
C ASP A 8 -10.48 11.22 -1.52
N ALA A 9 -11.56 10.53 -1.17
CA ALA A 9 -11.69 9.83 0.11
C ALA A 9 -10.66 8.71 0.28
N GLN A 10 -10.37 7.95 -0.79
CA GLN A 10 -9.34 6.91 -0.76
C GLN A 10 -7.94 7.51 -0.61
N VAL A 11 -7.67 8.61 -1.31
CA VAL A 11 -6.39 9.32 -1.20
C VAL A 11 -6.21 9.91 0.21
N SER A 12 -7.24 10.57 0.73
CA SER A 12 -7.22 11.14 2.08
C SER A 12 -7.07 10.08 3.17
N GLU A 13 -7.67 8.90 3.01
CA GLU A 13 -7.47 7.75 3.91
C GLU A 13 -5.99 7.32 3.92
N MET A 14 -5.38 7.16 2.74
CA MET A 14 -3.96 6.82 2.62
C MET A 14 -3.06 7.89 3.25
N GLU A 15 -3.34 9.17 3.01
CA GLU A 15 -2.58 10.28 3.59
C GLU A 15 -2.65 10.30 5.13
N SER A 16 -3.80 9.96 5.70
CA SER A 16 -4.00 9.93 7.15
C SER A 16 -3.22 8.82 7.86
N HIS A 17 -2.86 7.76 7.15
CA HIS A 17 -2.19 6.57 7.67
C HIS A 17 -0.73 6.42 7.19
N LEU A 18 -0.12 7.47 6.62
CA LEU A 18 1.26 7.42 6.11
C LEU A 18 2.30 7.02 7.16
N GLU A 19 2.10 7.44 8.41
CA GLU A 19 3.03 7.16 9.52
C GLU A 19 2.59 5.95 10.37
N ASP A 20 1.41 5.39 10.11
CA ASP A 20 0.82 4.27 10.86
C ASP A 20 1.34 2.92 10.32
N ILE A 21 2.65 2.69 10.46
CA ILE A 21 3.31 1.50 9.92
C ILE A 21 3.37 0.38 10.98
N ASP A 22 2.58 -0.67 10.78
CA ASP A 22 2.70 -1.91 11.56
C ASP A 22 3.79 -2.83 10.99
N PHE A 23 5.00 -2.69 11.53
CA PHE A 23 6.14 -3.54 11.16
C PHE A 23 5.97 -5.01 11.58
N VAL A 24 5.15 -5.29 12.60
CA VAL A 24 4.92 -6.68 13.04
C VAL A 24 4.06 -7.39 12.01
N MET A 25 2.96 -6.75 11.59
CA MET A 25 2.11 -7.26 10.52
C MET A 25 2.89 -7.39 9.21
N ALA A 26 3.69 -6.40 8.84
CA ALA A 26 4.52 -6.46 7.63
C ALA A 26 5.48 -7.65 7.65
N ALA A 27 6.18 -7.90 8.77
CA ALA A 27 7.08 -9.05 8.89
C ALA A 27 6.34 -10.40 8.81
N GLU A 28 5.13 -10.48 9.37
CA GLU A 28 4.30 -11.68 9.26
C GLU A 28 3.83 -11.94 7.83
N GLU A 29 3.37 -10.91 7.13
CA GLU A 29 2.96 -10.99 5.73
C GLU A 29 4.14 -11.29 4.81
N GLU A 30 5.32 -10.70 5.06
CA GLU A 30 6.53 -10.97 4.29
C GLU A 30 6.92 -12.44 4.43
N ARG A 31 6.84 -13.02 5.64
CA ARG A 31 7.11 -14.44 5.82
C ARG A 31 6.13 -15.34 5.05
N LYS A 32 4.86 -14.94 4.92
CA LYS A 32 3.82 -15.70 4.18
C LYS A 32 4.01 -15.57 2.67
N LEU A 33 4.18 -14.34 2.18
CA LEU A 33 4.22 -13.99 0.76
C LEU A 33 5.61 -14.14 0.15
N ARG A 34 6.66 -14.12 1.00
CA ARG A 34 8.08 -14.07 0.62
C ARG A 34 8.41 -12.89 -0.29
N HIS A 35 7.71 -11.78 -0.08
CA HIS A 35 7.85 -10.56 -0.85
C HIS A 35 7.53 -9.36 0.04
N ASP A 36 8.57 -8.57 0.32
CA ASP A 36 8.58 -7.36 1.16
C ASP A 36 7.59 -6.28 0.68
N VAL A 37 7.64 -5.88 -0.59
CA VAL A 37 6.73 -4.87 -1.15
C VAL A 37 5.28 -5.32 -1.04
N MET A 38 4.98 -6.58 -1.38
CA MET A 38 3.61 -7.09 -1.25
C MET A 38 3.15 -7.18 0.20
N ALA A 39 4.05 -7.46 1.14
CA ALA A 39 3.75 -7.44 2.56
C ALA A 39 3.38 -6.03 3.04
N HIS A 40 4.13 -5.01 2.62
CA HIS A 40 3.80 -3.62 2.91
C HIS A 40 2.52 -3.15 2.21
N VAL A 41 2.24 -3.60 0.98
CA VAL A 41 0.97 -3.32 0.28
C VAL A 41 -0.21 -3.90 1.06
N HIS A 42 -0.11 -5.15 1.52
CA HIS A 42 -1.17 -5.79 2.31
C HIS A 42 -1.35 -5.13 3.68
N THR A 43 -0.24 -4.79 4.34
CA THR A 43 -0.27 -4.10 5.64
C THR A 43 -0.92 -2.73 5.50
N PHE A 44 -0.55 -1.95 4.48
CA PHE A 44 -1.14 -0.63 4.27
C PHE A 44 -2.61 -0.70 3.85
N ALA A 45 -2.97 -1.68 3.01
CA ALA A 45 -4.36 -1.94 2.64
C ALA A 45 -5.24 -2.35 3.83
N HIS A 46 -4.66 -2.91 4.90
CA HIS A 46 -5.40 -3.22 6.13
C HIS A 46 -5.86 -1.96 6.87
N TYR A 47 -5.01 -0.92 6.91
CA TYR A 47 -5.32 0.38 7.52
C TYR A 47 -6.16 1.27 6.59
N CYS A 48 -6.04 1.08 5.27
CA CYS A 48 -6.78 1.84 4.27
C CYS A 48 -7.77 0.94 3.50
N PRO A 49 -8.86 0.46 4.13
CA PRO A 49 -9.78 -0.49 3.51
C PRO A 49 -10.48 0.07 2.27
N THR A 50 -10.71 1.38 2.19
CA THR A 50 -11.33 1.97 1.01
C THR A 50 -10.32 2.09 -0.14
N ALA A 51 -9.05 2.34 0.17
CA ALA A 51 -7.98 2.46 -0.82
C ALA A 51 -7.33 1.11 -1.20
N ALA A 52 -7.56 0.04 -0.45
CA ALA A 52 -7.05 -1.31 -0.73
C ALA A 52 -7.07 -1.74 -2.22
N PRO A 53 -8.16 -1.57 -3.01
CA PRO A 53 -8.18 -2.00 -4.40
C PRO A 53 -7.33 -1.15 -5.36
N ILE A 54 -6.87 0.03 -4.94
CA ILE A 54 -6.11 0.97 -5.79
C ILE A 54 -4.63 1.09 -5.38
N ILE A 55 -4.24 0.57 -4.21
CA ILE A 55 -2.84 0.60 -3.76
C ILE A 55 -1.98 -0.23 -4.72
N HIS A 56 -0.86 0.36 -5.18
CA HIS A 56 0.09 -0.26 -6.13
C HIS A 56 -0.50 -0.59 -7.53
N TRP A 57 -1.64 0.02 -7.89
CA TRP A 57 -2.33 -0.26 -9.15
C TRP A 57 -1.45 0.02 -10.38
N GLY A 58 -1.17 -1.03 -11.14
CA GLY A 58 -0.35 -0.96 -12.37
C GLY A 58 1.14 -0.73 -12.15
N ALA A 59 1.61 -0.69 -10.89
CA ALA A 59 3.01 -0.53 -10.55
C ALA A 59 3.71 -1.90 -10.39
N THR A 60 5.03 -1.85 -10.32
CA THR A 60 5.88 -3.00 -9.94
C THR A 60 6.70 -2.63 -8.71
N SER A 61 7.34 -3.61 -8.07
CA SER A 61 8.15 -3.39 -6.86
C SER A 61 9.22 -2.30 -7.02
N CYS A 62 9.87 -2.20 -8.19
CA CYS A 62 10.86 -1.16 -8.48
C CYS A 62 10.28 0.26 -8.39
N TYR A 63 8.97 0.46 -8.57
CA TYR A 63 8.35 1.77 -8.39
C TYR A 63 8.52 2.31 -6.96
N VAL A 64 8.52 1.44 -5.95
CA VAL A 64 8.74 1.86 -4.55
C VAL A 64 10.17 1.61 -4.09
N GLY A 65 10.81 0.53 -4.56
CA GLY A 65 12.16 0.16 -4.14
C GLY A 65 13.27 1.02 -4.73
N ASP A 66 13.12 1.48 -5.98
CA ASP A 66 14.21 2.15 -6.71
C ASP A 66 14.04 3.68 -6.79
N ASN A 67 12.90 4.22 -6.36
CA ASN A 67 12.59 5.66 -6.42
C ASN A 67 12.96 6.44 -5.13
N THR A 68 13.96 5.98 -4.39
CA THR A 68 14.54 6.70 -3.24
C THR A 68 15.36 7.93 -3.64
#